data_AF-A0A1G7K4S9-F1
#
_entry.id   AF-A0A1G7K4S9-F1
#
_cell.length_a   1.000
_cell.length_b   1.000
_cell.length_c   1.000
_cell.angle_alpha   90.00
_cell.angle_beta   90.00
_cell.angle_gamma   90.00
#
_symmetry.space_group_name_H-M   'P 1'
#
loop_
_entity.id
_entity.type
_entity.pdbx_description
1 polymer ?
#
loop_
_entity_poly.entity_id
_entity_poly.type
_entity_poly.pdbx_seq_one_letter_code
_entity_poly.pdbx_strand_id
1 'polypeptide(L)'
;MKNKGIFLGLLLISFAITSFKSAFNTKESTVKSSINESIVVLELYTSQGCSSCPPADVLLDKVKKAYSEEVIALSYHVDYWNYIGWKDPFSKALFTEKQTAYNHKFKNKSNYTPQVVVNGKTHFVGSNSSEMYANINTFRKVKASNEITLSMVKLDAATVNFEYKITGNLSDKKLRAVLVLDQRST
;
A
#
# COMPACT_ATOMS: atom_id res chain seq x y z
N MET A 1 -93.91 -12.00 4.70
CA MET A 1 -93.00 -12.90 5.45
C MET A 1 -91.57 -12.62 5.03
N LYS A 2 -90.68 -12.55 6.01
CA LYS A 2 -89.26 -12.18 5.91
C LYS A 2 -88.47 -13.18 5.04
N ASN A 3 -87.54 -12.70 4.21
CA ASN A 3 -86.19 -13.23 4.28
C ASN A 3 -85.15 -12.24 3.73
N LYS A 4 -84.11 -12.04 4.55
CA LYS A 4 -82.97 -11.15 4.34
C LYS A 4 -81.87 -11.94 3.62
N GLY A 5 -81.25 -11.34 2.61
CA GLY A 5 -79.99 -11.78 2.01
C GLY A 5 -79.00 -10.61 2.03
N ILE A 6 -77.96 -10.75 2.84
CA ILE A 6 -76.80 -9.85 2.96
C ILE A 6 -75.67 -10.45 2.09
N PHE A 7 -74.66 -9.63 1.78
CA PHE A 7 -73.30 -9.95 1.30
C PHE A 7 -73.09 -9.85 -0.22
N LEU A 8 -72.04 -9.22 -0.76
CA LEU A 8 -70.80 -8.64 -0.22
C LEU A 8 -70.24 -7.72 -1.33
N GLY A 9 -69.96 -6.45 -1.03
CA GLY A 9 -69.33 -5.53 -1.99
C GLY A 9 -67.85 -5.87 -2.18
N LEU A 10 -67.45 -6.18 -3.41
CA LEU A 10 -66.05 -6.39 -3.77
C LEU A 10 -65.41 -5.03 -4.07
N LEU A 11 -64.63 -4.51 -3.13
CA LEU A 11 -63.83 -3.29 -3.32
C LEU A 11 -62.50 -3.67 -3.97
N LEU A 12 -62.39 -3.44 -5.28
CA LEU A 12 -61.15 -3.61 -6.04
C LEU A 12 -60.19 -2.47 -5.68
N ILE A 13 -59.25 -2.74 -4.78
CA ILE A 13 -58.13 -1.84 -4.50
C ILE A 13 -57.06 -2.08 -5.56
N SER A 14 -56.94 -1.16 -6.52
CA SER A 14 -55.86 -1.16 -7.51
C SER A 14 -54.53 -0.82 -6.82
N PHE A 15 -53.68 -1.81 -6.59
CA PHE A 15 -52.31 -1.59 -6.12
C PHE A 15 -51.44 -1.20 -7.33
N ALA A 16 -51.19 0.10 -7.50
CA ALA A 16 -50.23 0.58 -8.48
C ALA A 16 -48.81 0.22 -8.02
N ILE A 17 -48.18 -0.76 -8.68
CA ILE A 17 -46.77 -1.10 -8.46
C ILE A 17 -45.93 -0.01 -9.12
N THR A 18 -45.58 1.02 -8.36
CA THR A 18 -44.57 2.00 -8.80
C THR A 18 -43.20 1.30 -8.76
N SER A 19 -42.65 1.00 -9.95
CA SER A 19 -41.30 0.49 -10.08
C SER A 19 -40.30 1.52 -9.57
N PHE A 20 -39.81 1.34 -8.35
CA PHE A 20 -38.73 2.13 -7.77
C PHE A 20 -37.43 1.74 -8.48
N LYS A 21 -37.09 2.44 -9.58
CA LYS A 21 -35.76 2.36 -10.18
C LYS A 21 -34.77 2.96 -9.18
N SER A 22 -34.16 2.11 -8.36
CA SER A 22 -33.00 2.49 -7.56
C SER A 22 -31.89 2.91 -8.53
N ALA A 23 -31.67 4.21 -8.65
CA ALA A 23 -30.50 4.76 -9.29
C ALA A 23 -29.30 4.45 -8.38
N PHE A 24 -28.72 3.26 -8.55
CA PHE A 24 -27.38 2.98 -8.07
C PHE A 24 -26.44 3.92 -8.82
N ASN A 25 -26.19 5.06 -8.20
CA ASN A 25 -25.21 6.01 -8.63
C ASN A 25 -23.85 5.39 -8.30
N THR A 26 -23.36 4.50 -9.18
CA THR A 26 -21.97 4.05 -9.17
C THR A 26 -21.12 5.28 -9.43
N LYS A 27 -20.68 5.90 -8.33
CA LYS A 27 -19.62 6.89 -8.34
C LYS A 27 -18.36 6.14 -8.77
N GLU A 28 -18.14 6.05 -10.08
CA GLU A 28 -16.86 5.68 -10.65
C GLU A 28 -15.85 6.66 -10.08
N SER A 29 -15.11 6.22 -9.07
CA SER A 29 -14.01 6.98 -8.52
C SER A 29 -12.89 6.91 -9.54
N THR A 30 -12.94 7.77 -10.56
CA THR A 30 -11.78 8.09 -11.38
C THR A 30 -10.73 8.68 -10.44
N VAL A 31 -9.80 7.84 -10.00
CA VAL A 31 -8.56 8.27 -9.37
C VAL A 31 -7.75 9.00 -10.44
N LYS A 32 -8.01 10.30 -10.61
CA LYS A 32 -7.14 11.20 -11.36
C LYS A 32 -5.87 11.38 -10.53
N SER A 33 -4.93 10.45 -10.66
CA SER A 33 -3.56 10.65 -10.19
C SER A 33 -2.86 11.57 -11.18
N SER A 34 -3.07 12.88 -11.05
CA SER A 34 -2.21 13.88 -11.68
C SER A 34 -1.21 14.37 -10.64
N ILE A 35 -0.19 13.56 -10.33
CA ILE A 35 0.87 13.97 -9.42
C ILE A 35 2.08 14.33 -10.27
N ASN A 36 2.28 15.63 -10.48
CA ASN A 36 3.51 16.20 -11.07
C ASN A 36 4.65 16.27 -10.03
N GLU A 37 4.45 15.68 -8.85
CA GLU A 37 5.44 15.49 -7.78
C GLU A 37 5.88 14.03 -7.75
N SER A 38 7.16 13.80 -7.48
CA SER A 38 7.74 12.48 -7.63
C SER A 38 7.63 11.67 -6.33
N ILE A 39 7.23 10.42 -6.48
CA ILE A 39 7.08 9.50 -5.35
C ILE A 39 8.46 9.10 -4.80
N VAL A 40 8.56 9.12 -3.47
CA VAL A 40 9.68 8.62 -2.69
C VAL A 40 9.30 7.26 -2.12
N VAL A 41 9.97 6.21 -2.59
CA VAL A 41 9.86 4.86 -2.04
C VAL A 41 10.90 4.69 -0.94
N LEU A 42 10.43 4.46 0.27
CA LEU A 42 11.23 4.13 1.45
C LEU A 42 11.10 2.64 1.73
N GLU A 43 12.22 1.92 1.68
CA GLU A 43 12.29 0.50 2.02
C GLU A 43 13.08 0.35 3.32
N LEU A 44 12.37 0.16 4.44
CA LEU A 44 12.97 -0.13 5.75
C LEU A 44 13.23 -1.63 5.87
N TYR A 45 14.46 -2.00 6.21
CA TYR A 45 14.85 -3.34 6.65
C TYR A 45 14.95 -3.34 8.17
N THR A 46 14.15 -4.21 8.79
CA THR A 46 13.90 -4.24 10.25
C THR A 46 13.65 -5.68 10.71
N SER A 47 13.53 -5.92 12.01
CA SER A 47 13.10 -7.20 12.59
C SER A 47 12.54 -6.96 13.99
N GLN A 48 11.56 -7.74 14.41
CA GLN A 48 11.11 -7.75 15.81
C GLN A 48 12.22 -8.21 16.77
N GLY A 49 13.19 -9.01 16.30
CA GLY A 49 14.34 -9.42 17.10
C GLY A 49 15.43 -8.35 17.25
N CYS A 50 15.31 -7.23 16.53
CA CYS A 50 16.28 -6.13 16.54
C CYS A 50 15.88 -5.06 17.56
N SER A 51 16.63 -4.93 18.65
CA SER A 51 16.32 -3.97 19.72
C SER A 51 16.45 -2.50 19.32
N SER A 52 17.27 -2.19 18.32
CA SER A 52 17.47 -0.83 17.80
C SER A 52 16.45 -0.42 16.72
N CYS A 53 15.59 -1.34 16.30
CA CYS A 53 14.64 -1.13 15.20
C CYS A 53 13.35 -0.37 15.55
N PRO A 54 12.75 -0.47 16.76
CA PRO A 54 11.48 0.20 17.05
C PRO A 54 11.44 1.71 16.77
N PRO A 55 12.49 2.51 17.04
CA PRO A 55 12.50 3.93 16.67
C PRO A 55 12.39 4.17 15.15
N ALA A 56 12.96 3.28 14.33
CA ALA A 56 12.88 3.38 12.88
C ALA A 56 11.48 2.99 12.36
N ASP A 57 10.86 1.97 12.94
CA ASP A 57 9.48 1.56 12.61
C ASP A 57 8.49 2.70 12.90
N VAL A 58 8.63 3.36 14.06
CA VAL A 58 7.83 4.53 14.45
C VAL A 58 8.06 5.71 13.51
N LEU A 59 9.33 5.99 13.17
CA LEU A 59 9.66 7.08 12.26
C LEU A 59 9.11 6.84 10.85
N LEU A 60 9.18 5.59 10.36
CA LEU A 60 8.63 5.21 9.06
C LEU A 60 7.12 5.43 9.01
N ASP A 61 6.38 5.00 10.04
CA ASP A 61 4.93 5.23 10.15
C ASP A 61 4.59 6.73 10.22
N LYS A 62 5.39 7.51 10.96
CA LYS A 62 5.23 8.97 11.03
C LYS A 62 5.38 9.63 9.66
N VAL A 63 6.41 9.28 8.89
CA VAL A 63 6.61 9.88 7.56
C VAL A 63 5.61 9.36 6.53
N LYS A 64 5.19 8.09 6.61
CA LYS A 64 4.08 7.54 5.80
C LYS A 64 2.82 8.39 5.95
N LYS A 65 2.48 8.76 7.19
CA LYS A 65 1.29 9.59 7.49
C LYS A 65 1.47 11.05 7.08
N ALA A 66 2.66 11.61 7.30
CA ALA A 66 2.93 13.03 7.02
C ALA A 66 3.07 13.36 5.52
N TYR A 67 3.45 12.38 4.70
CA TYR A 67 3.70 12.53 3.26
C TYR A 67 2.92 11.46 2.47
N SER A 68 1.64 11.26 2.79
CA SER A 68 0.83 10.16 2.25
C SER A 68 0.65 10.18 0.72
N GLU A 69 0.85 11.33 0.08
CA GLU A 69 0.75 11.48 -1.37
C GLU A 69 2.10 11.33 -2.06
N GLU A 70 3.20 11.56 -1.35
CA GLU A 70 4.56 11.58 -1.91
C GLU A 70 5.42 10.41 -1.45
N VAL A 71 5.06 9.69 -0.38
CA VAL A 71 5.87 8.62 0.22
C VAL A 71 5.14 7.28 0.16
N ILE A 72 5.80 6.30 -0.45
CA ILE A 72 5.47 4.89 -0.31
C ILE A 72 6.43 4.28 0.71
N ALA A 73 5.91 3.91 1.88
CA ALA A 73 6.68 3.27 2.94
C ALA A 73 6.48 1.76 2.94
N LEU A 74 7.58 1.00 2.81
CA LEU A 74 7.61 -0.45 2.83
C LEU A 74 8.50 -0.94 3.97
N SER A 75 8.04 -1.94 4.71
CA SER A 75 8.83 -2.60 5.75
C SER A 75 9.12 -4.05 5.36
N TYR A 76 10.40 -4.40 5.36
CA TYR A 76 10.93 -5.71 5.01
C TYR A 76 11.58 -6.34 6.24
N HIS A 77 11.00 -7.43 6.71
CA HIS A 77 11.45 -8.12 7.91
C HIS A 77 12.56 -9.12 7.58
N VAL A 78 13.78 -8.82 7.98
CA VAL A 78 14.93 -9.69 7.73
C VAL A 78 14.94 -10.84 8.74
N ASP A 79 15.45 -11.98 8.31
CA ASP A 79 15.40 -13.23 9.09
C ASP A 79 16.68 -13.52 9.88
N TYR A 80 17.78 -12.82 9.61
CA TYR A 80 19.06 -13.04 10.29
C TYR A 80 19.09 -12.61 11.76
N TRP A 81 17.99 -12.10 12.33
CA TRP A 81 17.82 -11.91 13.77
C TRP A 81 17.18 -13.11 14.46
N ASN A 82 16.60 -14.06 13.72
CA ASN A 82 15.86 -15.18 14.29
C ASN A 82 16.75 -16.14 15.12
N TYR A 83 18.08 -16.02 15.03
CA TYR A 83 19.02 -16.83 15.82
C TYR A 83 18.91 -16.55 17.34
N ILE A 84 18.32 -15.43 17.75
CA ILE A 84 18.21 -15.04 19.16
C ILE A 84 17.10 -15.80 19.93
N GLY A 85 16.38 -16.71 19.27
CA GLY A 85 15.32 -17.53 19.88
C GLY A 85 13.90 -16.99 19.68
N TRP A 86 13.73 -15.73 19.25
CA TRP A 86 12.46 -15.20 18.76
C TRP A 86 12.45 -15.18 17.23
N LYS A 87 11.47 -15.87 16.62
CA LYS A 87 11.25 -15.85 15.18
C LYS A 87 10.21 -14.79 14.82
N ASP A 88 10.62 -13.74 14.13
CA ASP A 88 9.71 -12.71 13.63
C ASP A 88 8.77 -13.33 12.56
N PRO A 89 7.45 -13.37 12.76
CA PRO A 89 6.50 -14.01 11.84
C PRO A 89 6.40 -13.31 10.48
N PHE A 90 6.85 -12.06 10.38
CA PHE A 90 6.91 -11.31 9.14
C PHE A 90 8.22 -11.55 8.39
N SER A 91 9.22 -12.15 9.04
CA SER A 91 10.55 -12.31 8.46
C SER A 91 10.62 -13.34 7.35
N LYS A 92 11.43 -13.05 6.32
CA LYS A 92 11.68 -13.95 5.19
C LYS A 92 13.12 -13.82 4.70
N ALA A 93 13.75 -14.95 4.35
CA ALA A 93 15.09 -14.98 3.74
C ALA A 93 15.20 -14.10 2.49
N LEU A 94 14.16 -14.08 1.66
CA LEU A 94 14.09 -13.21 0.47
C LEU A 94 14.27 -11.72 0.79
N PHE A 95 13.86 -11.27 1.98
CA PHE A 95 14.04 -9.87 2.41
C PHE A 95 15.49 -9.59 2.81
N THR A 96 16.15 -10.55 3.46
CA THR A 96 17.60 -10.54 3.70
C THR A 96 18.39 -10.53 2.39
N GLU A 97 18.04 -11.39 1.43
CA GLU A 97 18.68 -11.44 0.10
C GLU A 97 18.55 -10.11 -0.64
N LYS A 98 17.35 -9.51 -0.60
CA LYS A 98 17.09 -8.20 -1.20
C LYS A 98 17.97 -7.11 -0.57
N GLN A 99 18.11 -7.13 0.76
CA GLN A 99 19.00 -6.20 1.47
C GLN A 99 20.47 -6.41 1.06
N THR A 100 20.91 -7.66 1.00
CA THR A 100 22.26 -8.03 0.57
C THR A 100 22.55 -7.49 -0.84
N ALA A 101 21.62 -7.62 -1.78
CA ALA A 101 21.76 -7.06 -3.12
C ALA A 101 21.94 -5.52 -3.11
N TYR A 102 21.21 -4.81 -2.24
CA TYR A 102 21.42 -3.38 -2.04
C TYR A 102 22.78 -3.06 -1.43
N ASN A 103 23.21 -3.79 -0.40
CA ASN A 103 24.50 -3.56 0.24
C ASN A 103 25.67 -3.85 -0.71
N HIS A 104 25.57 -4.85 -1.59
CA HIS A 104 26.53 -5.03 -2.69
C HIS A 104 26.57 -3.82 -3.63
N LYS A 105 25.39 -3.33 -4.06
CA LYS A 105 25.29 -2.13 -4.91
C LYS A 105 25.93 -0.90 -4.23
N PHE A 106 25.74 -0.74 -2.93
CA PHE A 106 26.26 0.38 -2.15
C PHE A 106 27.70 0.16 -1.65
N LYS A 107 28.33 -0.97 -1.99
CA LYS A 107 29.67 -1.36 -1.51
C LYS A 107 29.77 -1.39 0.02
N ASN A 108 28.66 -1.67 0.69
CA ASN A 108 28.61 -1.84 2.12
C ASN A 108 29.03 -3.28 2.49
N LYS A 109 29.84 -3.43 3.54
CA LYS A 109 30.50 -4.71 3.87
C LYS A 109 29.54 -5.76 4.45
N SER A 110 28.44 -5.33 5.06
CA SER A 110 27.50 -6.22 5.73
C SER A 110 26.08 -5.63 5.76
N ASN A 111 25.10 -6.51 5.93
CA ASN A 111 23.75 -6.10 6.30
C ASN A 111 23.73 -5.50 7.69
N TYR A 112 22.83 -4.54 7.91
CA TYR A 112 22.60 -3.92 9.21
C TYR A 112 21.14 -3.50 9.34
N THR A 113 20.64 -3.41 10.57
CA THR A 113 19.29 -2.92 10.86
C THR A 113 19.33 -1.92 12.02
N PRO A 114 18.44 -0.91 12.02
CA PRO A 114 17.50 -0.59 10.95
C PRO A 114 18.19 0.11 9.75
N GLN A 115 17.96 -0.38 8.54
CA GLN A 115 18.45 0.25 7.30
C GLN A 115 17.29 0.75 6.47
N VAL A 116 17.32 2.01 6.05
CA VAL A 116 16.38 2.53 5.03
C VAL A 116 17.10 2.66 3.70
N VAL A 117 16.45 2.20 2.63
CA VAL A 117 16.86 2.46 1.24
C VAL A 117 15.85 3.39 0.59
N VAL A 118 16.32 4.46 -0.07
CA VAL A 118 15.46 5.49 -0.69
C VAL A 118 15.55 5.39 -2.21
N ASN A 119 14.42 5.14 -2.88
CA ASN A 119 14.32 4.98 -4.35
C ASN A 119 15.33 3.99 -4.94
N GLY A 120 15.87 3.07 -4.13
CA GLY A 120 16.97 2.18 -4.50
C GLY A 120 18.28 2.92 -4.83
N LYS A 121 18.44 4.21 -4.48
CA LYS A 121 19.58 5.06 -4.85
C LYS A 121 20.56 5.30 -3.73
N THR A 122 20.09 5.41 -2.49
CA THR A 122 20.91 5.66 -1.31
C THR A 122 20.35 4.93 -0.09
N HIS A 123 21.13 4.83 0.98
CA HIS A 123 20.72 4.20 2.23
C HIS A 123 21.26 4.93 3.47
N PHE A 124 20.60 4.72 4.61
CA PHE A 124 21.01 5.28 5.90
C PHE A 124 20.46 4.47 7.08
N VAL A 125 20.82 4.85 8.31
CA VAL A 125 20.28 4.23 9.54
C VAL A 125 18.84 4.70 9.75
N GLY A 126 17.89 3.76 9.75
CA GLY A 126 16.46 4.10 9.68
C GLY A 126 15.89 4.90 10.83
N SER A 127 16.58 4.95 11.98
CA SER A 127 16.21 5.78 13.13
C SER A 127 16.76 7.22 13.07
N ASN A 128 17.59 7.55 12.08
CA ASN A 128 18.11 8.90 11.88
C ASN A 128 17.03 9.79 11.22
N SER A 129 16.33 10.58 12.03
CA SER A 129 15.27 11.47 11.56
C SER A 129 15.76 12.56 10.62
N SER A 130 16.94 13.13 10.89
CA SER A 130 17.53 14.18 10.04
C SER A 130 17.76 13.66 8.61
N GLU A 131 18.38 12.48 8.49
CA GLU A 131 18.59 11.86 7.18
C GLU A 131 17.29 11.44 6.50
N MET A 132 16.31 10.95 7.26
CA MET A 132 14.97 10.62 6.72
C MET A 132 14.32 11.83 6.05
N TYR A 133 14.19 12.94 6.76
CA TYR A 133 13.54 14.15 6.22
C TYR A 133 14.37 14.79 5.11
N ALA A 134 15.71 14.81 5.22
CA ALA A 134 16.59 15.32 4.17
C ALA A 134 16.45 14.54 2.86
N ASN A 135 16.40 13.21 2.93
CA ASN A 135 16.22 12.36 1.76
C ASN A 135 14.82 12.53 1.14
N ILE A 136 13.74 12.55 1.95
CA ILE A 136 12.39 12.81 1.44
C ILE A 136 12.33 14.14 0.69
N ASN A 137 12.84 15.21 1.30
CA ASN A 137 12.85 16.55 0.71
C ASN A 137 13.67 16.65 -0.58
N THR A 138 14.73 15.84 -0.69
CA THR A 138 15.57 15.76 -1.88
C THR A 138 14.85 15.01 -2.99
N PHE A 139 14.39 13.78 -2.71
CA PHE A 139 13.85 12.89 -3.75
C PHE A 139 12.45 13.27 -4.22
N ARG A 140 11.62 13.94 -3.41
CA ARG A 140 10.29 14.42 -3.86
C ARG A 140 10.36 15.45 -5.00
N LYS A 141 11.51 16.12 -5.14
CA LYS A 141 11.78 17.13 -6.18
C LYS A 141 12.34 16.53 -7.48
N VAL A 142 12.71 15.25 -7.47
CA VAL A 142 13.36 14.60 -8.62
C VAL A 142 12.31 14.05 -9.56
N LYS A 143 12.09 14.72 -10.70
CA LYS A 143 11.09 14.30 -11.70
C LYS A 143 11.21 12.83 -12.08
N ALA A 144 10.10 12.10 -11.95
CA ALA A 144 9.99 10.72 -12.41
C ALA A 144 10.13 10.63 -13.94
N SER A 145 10.95 9.69 -14.40
CA SER A 145 11.14 9.42 -15.85
C SER A 145 10.04 8.55 -16.47
N ASN A 146 9.16 8.00 -15.63
CA ASN A 146 8.02 7.18 -16.02
C ASN A 146 6.83 7.57 -15.16
N GLU A 147 5.65 7.42 -15.74
CA GLU A 147 4.38 7.51 -15.03
C GLU A 147 3.75 6.13 -15.00
N ILE A 148 3.14 5.78 -13.88
CA ILE A 148 2.35 4.56 -13.72
C ILE A 148 0.96 4.99 -13.24
N THR A 149 -0.06 4.70 -14.03
CA THR A 149 -1.45 4.90 -13.64
C THR A 149 -2.06 3.53 -13.36
N LEU A 150 -2.74 3.39 -12.22
CA LEU A 150 -3.56 2.23 -11.88
C LEU A 150 -5.04 2.59 -12.09
N SER A 151 -5.79 1.69 -12.69
CA SER A 151 -7.23 1.81 -12.90
C SER A 151 -7.95 0.51 -12.57
N MET A 152 -9.27 0.56 -12.42
CA MET A 152 -10.12 -0.63 -12.28
C MET A 152 -9.70 -1.58 -11.14
N VAL A 153 -9.21 -1.04 -10.02
CA VAL A 153 -8.80 -1.83 -8.87
C VAL A 153 -10.03 -2.49 -8.22
N LYS A 154 -10.09 -3.81 -8.26
CA LYS A 154 -11.16 -4.64 -7.69
C LYS A 154 -10.56 -5.70 -6.77
N LEU A 155 -11.14 -5.82 -5.58
CA LEU A 155 -10.81 -6.86 -4.64
C LEU A 155 -11.94 -7.89 -4.67
N ASP A 156 -11.61 -9.12 -5.05
CA ASP A 156 -12.47 -10.28 -4.86
C ASP A 156 -11.95 -11.10 -3.66
N ALA A 157 -12.61 -12.19 -3.29
CA ALA A 157 -12.32 -12.94 -2.06
C ALA A 157 -10.85 -13.37 -1.88
N ALA A 158 -10.11 -13.59 -2.98
CA ALA A 158 -8.70 -13.99 -2.93
C ALA A 158 -7.81 -13.29 -3.98
N THR A 159 -8.35 -12.36 -4.78
CA THR A 159 -7.64 -11.77 -5.91
C THR A 159 -7.78 -10.25 -5.92
N VAL A 160 -6.67 -9.58 -6.23
CA VAL A 160 -6.67 -8.14 -6.55
C VAL A 160 -6.50 -8.01 -8.05
N ASN A 161 -7.56 -7.56 -8.72
CA ASN A 161 -7.57 -7.28 -10.15
C ASN A 161 -7.37 -5.78 -10.35
N PHE A 162 -6.47 -5.39 -11.25
CA PHE A 162 -6.27 -3.98 -11.61
C PHE A 162 -5.75 -3.88 -13.03
N GLU A 163 -6.07 -2.77 -13.67
CA GLU A 163 -5.46 -2.35 -14.94
C GLU A 163 -4.34 -1.36 -14.64
N TYR A 164 -3.35 -1.30 -15.53
CA TYR A 164 -2.26 -0.35 -15.41
C TYR A 164 -1.83 0.20 -16.77
N LYS A 165 -1.39 1.45 -16.77
CA LYS A 165 -0.73 2.10 -17.91
C LYS A 165 0.62 2.63 -17.46
N ILE A 166 1.64 2.40 -18.27
CA ILE A 166 2.99 2.92 -18.04
C ILE A 166 3.39 3.80 -19.22
N THR A 167 3.96 4.96 -18.94
CA THR A 167 4.54 5.85 -19.95
C THR A 167 6.05 6.05 -19.70
N GLY A 168 6.78 6.47 -20.73
CA GLY A 168 8.23 6.66 -20.68
C GLY A 168 9.06 5.42 -21.06
N ASN A 169 10.39 5.55 -21.04
CA ASN A 169 11.31 4.48 -21.45
C ASN A 169 11.41 3.37 -20.39
N LEU A 170 11.31 2.10 -20.82
CA LEU A 170 11.36 0.89 -20.00
C LEU A 170 12.51 -0.08 -20.32
N SER A 171 13.42 0.25 -21.24
CA SER A 171 14.47 -0.67 -21.76
C SER A 171 15.25 -1.40 -20.67
N ASP A 172 15.54 -0.72 -19.55
CA ASP A 172 16.36 -1.24 -18.45
C ASP A 172 15.61 -1.25 -17.12
N LYS A 173 14.28 -1.34 -17.17
CA LYS A 173 13.40 -1.23 -16.00
C LYS A 173 12.57 -2.49 -15.84
N LYS A 174 12.33 -2.88 -14.60
CA LYS A 174 11.43 -3.97 -14.24
C LYS A 174 10.20 -3.40 -13.56
N LEU A 175 9.02 -3.81 -14.03
CA LEU A 175 7.78 -3.58 -13.30
C LEU A 175 7.72 -4.53 -12.10
N ARG A 176 7.37 -4.01 -10.93
CA ARG A 176 7.18 -4.79 -9.72
C ARG A 176 5.86 -4.39 -9.06
N ALA A 177 5.01 -5.38 -8.81
CA ALA A 177 3.86 -5.26 -7.93
C ALA A 177 4.23 -5.86 -6.56
N VAL A 178 3.81 -5.21 -5.48
CA VAL A 178 4.03 -5.67 -4.10
C VAL A 178 2.72 -5.58 -3.35
N LEU A 179 2.30 -6.70 -2.73
CA LEU A 179 1.18 -6.72 -1.80
C LEU A 179 1.72 -6.48 -0.39
N VAL A 180 1.12 -5.52 0.32
CA VAL A 180 1.62 -5.03 1.61
C VAL A 180 0.49 -5.12 2.63
N LEU A 181 0.81 -5.60 3.84
CA LEU A 181 -0.10 -5.49 4.98
C LEU A 181 -0.09 -4.03 5.46
N ASP A 182 -1.24 -3.36 5.44
CA ASP A 182 -1.31 -1.93 5.78
C ASP A 182 -0.98 -1.67 7.27
N GLN A 183 -1.39 -2.58 8.14
CA GLN A 183 -1.08 -2.56 9.56
C GLN A 183 -0.71 -3.95 10.07
N ARG A 184 0.15 -3.98 11.09
CA ARG A 184 0.48 -5.18 11.84
C ARG A 184 -0.58 -5.36 12.92
N SER A 185 -1.40 -6.41 12.79
CA SER A 185 -2.11 -6.97 13.94
C SER A 185 -1.39 -8.24 14.37
N THR A 186 -0.79 -8.21 15.56
CA THR A 186 -0.30 -9.40 16.26
C THR A 186 -0.92 -9.43 17.63
#